data_AF-A0A520W0V9-F1
#
_entry.id   AF-A0A520W0V9-F1
#
_cell.length_a   1.000
_cell.length_b   1.000
_cell.length_c   1.000
_cell.angle_alpha   90.00
_cell.angle_beta   90.00
_cell.angle_gamma   90.00
#
_symmetry.space_group_name_H-M   'P 1'
#
loop_
_entity.id
_entity.type
_entity.pdbx_description
1 polymer ?
#
loop_
_entity_poly.entity_id
_entity_poly.type
_entity_poly.pdbx_seq_one_letter_code
_entity_poly.pdbx_strand_id
1 'polypeptide(L)'
;MKRYHFIIFFILIISLANSKPIYNEKQLRSLLYNHSKITKEFPTILGIHFYKNKEGRVLQLEFETDSINAETMILAMNSLAKVGQFSKTPLINFIVINHYNGSDIPISYKSSTDCAINYFVKNTITKRNWMKDCLSNSITQLEAQNWLEINFRE
;
A
#
# COMPACT_ATOMS: atom_id res chain seq x y z
N MET A 1 0.34 -41.33 25.73
CA MET A 1 0.64 -40.70 24.42
C MET A 1 -0.56 -40.01 23.76
N LYS A 2 -1.73 -40.66 23.58
CA LYS A 2 -2.89 -40.07 22.88
C LYS A 2 -3.42 -38.74 23.45
N ARG A 3 -3.36 -38.55 24.78
CA ARG A 3 -3.84 -37.34 25.47
C ARG A 3 -3.00 -36.09 25.17
N TYR A 4 -1.69 -36.24 25.02
CA TYR A 4 -0.78 -35.14 24.64
C TYR A 4 -0.92 -34.75 23.16
N HIS A 5 -1.18 -35.71 22.27
CA HIS A 5 -1.45 -35.41 20.86
C HIS A 5 -2.74 -34.60 20.68
N PHE A 6 -3.77 -34.87 21.48
CA PHE A 6 -5.03 -34.10 21.45
C PHE A 6 -4.83 -32.65 21.94
N ILE A 7 -4.00 -32.44 22.97
CA ILE A 7 -3.66 -31.11 23.49
C ILE A 7 -2.83 -30.33 22.46
N ILE A 8 -1.83 -30.95 21.84
CA ILE A 8 -1.01 -30.33 20.78
C ILE A 8 -1.88 -29.95 19.57
N PHE A 9 -2.81 -30.82 19.17
CA PHE A 9 -3.75 -30.55 18.09
C PHE A 9 -4.67 -29.35 18.40
N PHE A 10 -5.19 -29.25 19.62
CA PHE A 10 -5.98 -28.10 20.05
C PHE A 10 -5.17 -26.79 20.07
N ILE A 11 -3.92 -26.83 20.54
CA ILE A 11 -3.01 -25.66 20.53
C ILE A 11 -2.74 -25.20 19.08
N LEU A 12 -2.56 -26.12 18.15
CA LEU A 12 -2.38 -25.82 16.71
C LEU A 12 -3.63 -25.20 16.07
N ILE A 13 -4.82 -25.65 16.44
CA ILE A 13 -6.09 -25.06 15.94
C ILE A 13 -6.30 -23.65 16.49
N ILE A 14 -6.04 -23.42 17.78
CA ILE A 14 -6.19 -22.09 18.40
C ILE A 14 -5.19 -21.08 17.80
N SER A 15 -3.99 -21.52 17.44
CA SER A 15 -2.99 -20.65 16.80
C SER A 15 -3.36 -20.28 15.35
N LEU A 16 -4.00 -21.17 14.60
CA LEU A 16 -4.53 -20.87 13.26
C LEU A 16 -5.70 -19.85 13.31
N ALA A 17 -6.56 -19.95 14.33
CA ALA A 17 -7.71 -19.04 14.50
C ALA A 17 -7.30 -17.59 14.83
N ASN A 18 -6.09 -17.36 15.35
CA ASN A 18 -5.57 -16.04 15.70
C ASN A 18 -4.67 -15.41 14.60
N SER A 19 -4.54 -16.07 13.44
CA SER A 19 -3.77 -15.51 12.34
C SER A 19 -4.53 -14.35 11.67
N LYS A 20 -3.84 -13.23 11.44
CA LYS A 20 -4.42 -12.12 10.67
C LYS A 20 -4.83 -12.63 9.28
N PRO A 21 -6.02 -12.26 8.77
CA PRO A 21 -6.40 -12.66 7.43
C PRO A 21 -5.38 -12.12 6.42
N ILE A 22 -4.97 -12.96 5.49
CA ILE A 22 -4.07 -12.62 4.39
C ILE A 22 -4.84 -12.63 3.07
N TYR A 23 -4.74 -11.54 2.32
CA TYR A 23 -5.50 -11.31 1.10
C TYR A 23 -4.61 -11.37 -0.13
N ASN A 24 -5.13 -11.94 -1.22
CA ASN A 24 -4.50 -11.83 -2.53
C ASN A 24 -4.74 -10.44 -3.15
N GLU A 25 -4.07 -10.15 -4.26
CA GLU A 25 -4.14 -8.82 -4.90
C GLU A 25 -5.56 -8.42 -5.31
N LYS A 26 -6.37 -9.36 -5.82
CA LYS A 26 -7.77 -9.10 -6.18
C LYS A 26 -8.57 -8.65 -4.95
N GLN A 27 -8.39 -9.34 -3.83
CA GLN A 27 -9.05 -9.00 -2.57
C GLN A 27 -8.54 -7.67 -2.01
N LEU A 28 -7.23 -7.42 -2.03
CA LEU A 28 -6.65 -6.15 -1.60
C LEU A 28 -7.17 -4.96 -2.43
N ARG A 29 -7.28 -5.12 -3.76
CA ARG A 29 -7.88 -4.09 -4.65
C ARG A 29 -9.30 -3.76 -4.22
N SER A 30 -10.14 -4.78 -4.00
CA SER A 30 -11.51 -4.59 -3.53
C SER A 30 -11.56 -3.93 -2.15
N LEU A 31 -10.69 -4.33 -1.22
CA LEU A 31 -10.62 -3.72 0.11
C LEU A 31 -10.20 -2.25 0.05
N LEU A 32 -9.20 -1.92 -0.76
CA LEU A 32 -8.72 -0.55 -0.91
C LEU A 32 -9.77 0.34 -1.58
N TYR A 33 -10.46 -0.16 -2.60
CA TYR A 33 -11.56 0.55 -3.26
C TYR A 33 -12.79 0.73 -2.36
N ASN A 34 -13.12 -0.27 -1.52
CA ASN A 34 -14.20 -0.12 -0.56
C ASN A 34 -13.82 0.84 0.58
N HIS A 35 -12.57 0.75 1.05
CA HIS A 35 -12.04 1.64 2.08
C HIS A 35 -12.04 3.10 1.61
N SER A 36 -11.68 3.39 0.35
CA SER A 36 -11.75 4.75 -0.19
C SER A 36 -13.18 5.28 -0.24
N LYS A 37 -14.15 4.48 -0.69
CA LYS A 37 -15.56 4.90 -0.77
C LYS A 37 -16.18 5.32 0.55
N ILE A 38 -15.76 4.68 1.64
CA ILE A 38 -16.28 4.98 2.99
C ILE A 38 -15.43 6.02 3.72
N THR A 39 -14.27 6.38 3.18
CA THR A 39 -13.38 7.37 3.78
C THR A 39 -13.80 8.75 3.29
N LYS A 40 -14.17 9.63 4.22
CA LYS A 40 -14.54 11.01 3.91
C LYS A 40 -13.39 11.71 3.20
N GLU A 41 -13.71 12.50 2.17
CA GLU A 41 -12.75 13.31 1.40
C GLU A 41 -11.66 12.50 0.68
N PHE A 42 -11.89 11.19 0.48
CA PHE A 42 -10.97 10.40 -0.34
C PHE A 42 -11.05 10.84 -1.82
N PRO A 43 -9.92 11.07 -2.50
CA PRO A 43 -9.91 11.51 -3.89
C PRO A 43 -10.46 10.44 -4.84
N THR A 44 -10.86 10.86 -6.04
CA THR A 44 -11.31 9.93 -7.09
C THR A 44 -10.19 8.97 -7.44
N ILE A 45 -10.39 7.67 -7.21
CA ILE A 45 -9.41 6.64 -7.60
C ILE A 45 -9.43 6.46 -9.11
N LEU A 46 -8.27 6.59 -9.74
CA LEU A 46 -8.04 6.27 -11.14
C LEU A 46 -7.57 4.83 -11.32
N GLY A 47 -6.76 4.34 -10.38
CA GLY A 47 -6.13 3.04 -10.51
C GLY A 47 -5.59 2.50 -9.19
N ILE A 48 -5.59 1.18 -9.07
CA ILE A 48 -4.84 0.45 -8.03
C ILE A 48 -4.00 -0.54 -8.81
N HIS A 49 -2.70 -0.61 -8.58
CA HIS A 49 -1.81 -1.47 -9.35
C HIS A 49 -0.88 -2.26 -8.44
N PHE A 50 -0.60 -3.48 -8.87
CA PHE A 50 0.40 -4.36 -8.25
C PHE A 50 1.35 -4.73 -9.36
N TYR A 51 2.65 -4.61 -9.09
CA TYR A 51 3.68 -5.02 -10.02
C TYR A 51 4.94 -5.41 -9.26
N LYS A 52 5.86 -6.07 -9.96
CA LYS A 52 7.14 -6.48 -9.42
C LYS A 52 8.25 -5.69 -10.10
N ASN A 53 9.17 -5.16 -9.31
CA ASN A 53 10.38 -4.51 -9.79
C ASN A 53 11.62 -5.29 -9.33
N LYS A 54 12.80 -4.73 -9.60
CA LYS A 54 14.08 -5.32 -9.17
C LYS A 54 14.20 -5.43 -7.66
N GLU A 55 13.59 -4.51 -6.91
CA GLU A 55 13.62 -4.49 -5.44
C GLU A 55 12.61 -5.49 -4.85
N GLY A 56 11.47 -5.74 -5.50
CA GLY A 56 10.37 -6.54 -4.97
C GLY A 56 8.98 -6.13 -5.48
N ARG A 57 7.92 -6.52 -4.76
CA ARG A 57 6.54 -6.19 -5.13
C ARG A 57 6.12 -4.82 -4.60
N VAL A 58 5.41 -4.08 -5.44
CA VAL A 58 4.94 -2.72 -5.17
C VAL A 58 3.42 -2.70 -5.25
N LEU A 59 2.80 -1.95 -4.35
CA LEU A 59 1.39 -1.58 -4.43
C LEU A 59 1.28 -0.08 -4.70
N GLN A 60 0.64 0.26 -5.81
CA GLN A 60 0.44 1.62 -6.29
C GLN A 60 -1.04 2.01 -6.23
N LEU A 61 -1.31 3.24 -5.81
CA LEU A 61 -2.62 3.87 -5.84
C LEU A 61 -2.53 5.18 -6.64
N GLU A 62 -3.38 5.30 -7.64
CA GLU A 62 -3.51 6.49 -8.48
C GLU A 62 -4.86 7.15 -8.22
N PHE A 63 -4.83 8.48 -8.09
CA PHE A 63 -6.02 9.27 -7.84
C PHE A 63 -5.92 10.63 -8.49
N GLU A 64 -7.07 11.29 -8.63
CA GLU A 64 -7.21 12.62 -9.22
C GLU A 64 -7.61 13.66 -8.16
N THR A 65 -7.06 14.87 -8.29
CA THR A 65 -7.42 16.02 -7.43
C THR A 65 -7.51 17.33 -8.21
N ASP A 66 -8.36 18.24 -7.72
CA ASP A 66 -8.46 19.62 -8.20
C ASP A 66 -7.43 20.56 -7.59
N SER A 67 -6.65 20.10 -6.61
CA SER A 67 -5.56 20.87 -6.00
C SER A 67 -4.54 19.96 -5.34
N ILE A 68 -3.28 20.40 -5.30
CA ILE A 68 -2.20 19.66 -4.64
C ILE A 68 -2.29 19.89 -3.14
N ASN A 69 -2.61 18.83 -2.39
CA ASN A 69 -2.70 18.86 -0.94
C ASN A 69 -1.90 17.70 -0.32
N ALA A 70 -0.98 18.03 0.59
CA ALA A 70 -0.18 17.04 1.30
C ALA A 70 -1.05 16.08 2.14
N GLU A 71 -2.16 16.55 2.70
CA GLU A 71 -3.06 15.70 3.50
C GLU A 71 -3.76 14.65 2.64
N THR A 72 -4.08 14.94 1.37
CA THR A 72 -4.64 13.94 0.44
C THR A 72 -3.62 12.83 0.13
N MET A 73 -2.35 13.19 -0.05
CA MET A 73 -1.26 12.22 -0.22
C MET A 73 -1.09 11.36 1.03
N ILE A 74 -1.11 11.97 2.21
CA ILE A 74 -1.01 11.26 3.50
C ILE A 74 -2.20 10.31 3.67
N LEU A 75 -3.41 10.74 3.30
CA LEU A 75 -4.61 9.91 3.34
C LEU A 75 -4.48 8.70 2.41
N ALA A 76 -4.03 8.89 1.18
CA ALA A 76 -3.80 7.82 0.23
C ALA A 76 -2.75 6.80 0.76
N MET A 77 -1.64 7.29 1.31
CA MET A 77 -0.60 6.41 1.88
C MET A 77 -1.09 5.67 3.14
N ASN A 78 -1.91 6.31 3.97
CA ASN A 78 -2.56 5.68 5.12
C ASN A 78 -3.44 4.51 4.67
N SER A 79 -4.25 4.71 3.63
CA SER A 79 -5.09 3.66 3.07
C SER A 79 -4.28 2.49 2.52
N LEU A 80 -3.17 2.76 1.83
CA LEU A 80 -2.24 1.72 1.41
C LEU A 80 -1.65 0.94 2.58
N ALA A 81 -1.22 1.61 3.65
CA ALA A 81 -0.66 0.96 4.82
C ALA A 81 -1.71 0.11 5.58
N LYS A 82 -2.92 0.63 5.77
CA LYS A 82 -4.01 -0.05 6.47
C LYS A 82 -4.43 -1.33 5.76
N VAL A 83 -4.53 -1.31 4.43
CA VAL A 83 -4.97 -2.46 3.63
C VAL A 83 -3.80 -3.37 3.29
N GLY A 84 -2.68 -2.80 2.85
CA GLY A 84 -1.51 -3.53 2.38
C GLY A 84 -0.82 -4.39 3.43
N GLN A 85 -0.95 -4.07 4.73
CA GLN A 85 -0.43 -4.91 5.82
C GLN A 85 -0.99 -6.34 5.83
N PHE A 86 -2.13 -6.56 5.18
CA PHE A 86 -2.80 -7.85 5.10
C PHE A 86 -2.47 -8.59 3.79
N SER A 87 -1.45 -8.15 3.05
CA SER A 87 -1.07 -8.82 1.81
C SER A 87 -0.51 -10.22 2.06
N LYS A 88 -1.02 -11.20 1.33
CA LYS A 88 -0.50 -12.58 1.33
C LYS A 88 0.94 -12.66 0.83
N THR A 89 1.31 -11.78 -0.09
CA THR A 89 2.69 -11.69 -0.59
C THR A 89 3.31 -10.38 -0.10
N PRO A 90 4.49 -10.40 0.52
CA PRO A 90 5.13 -9.20 1.03
C PRO A 90 5.27 -8.12 -0.05
N LEU A 91 4.89 -6.90 0.33
CA LEU A 91 5.07 -5.69 -0.45
C LEU A 91 6.25 -4.94 0.15
N ILE A 92 7.14 -4.44 -0.69
CA ILE A 92 8.33 -3.71 -0.24
C ILE A 92 8.11 -2.21 -0.25
N ASN A 93 7.24 -1.72 -1.14
CA ASN A 93 6.96 -0.30 -1.31
C ASN A 93 5.48 -0.06 -1.58
N PHE A 94 5.04 1.08 -1.09
CA PHE A 94 3.83 1.75 -1.50
C PHE A 94 4.16 2.95 -2.38
N ILE A 95 3.37 3.14 -3.43
CA ILE A 95 3.47 4.30 -4.31
C ILE A 95 2.11 4.96 -4.42
N VAL A 96 2.09 6.28 -4.31
CA VAL A 96 0.90 7.10 -4.55
C VAL A 96 1.19 8.03 -5.71
N ILE A 97 0.26 8.12 -6.66
CA ILE A 97 0.35 9.02 -7.82
C ILE A 97 -0.89 9.90 -7.82
N ASN A 98 -0.67 11.21 -7.76
CA ASN A 98 -1.71 12.22 -7.85
C ASN A 98 -1.69 12.87 -9.23
N HIS A 99 -2.76 12.67 -9.98
CA HIS A 99 -3.05 13.41 -11.22
C HIS A 99 -3.79 14.69 -10.83
N TYR A 100 -3.14 15.84 -11.00
CA TYR A 100 -3.71 17.14 -10.65
C TYR A 100 -4.24 17.82 -11.92
N ASN A 101 -5.50 18.26 -11.91
CA ASN A 101 -6.16 18.84 -13.08
C ASN A 101 -5.49 20.11 -13.65
N GLY A 102 -4.59 20.76 -12.90
CA GLY A 102 -3.81 21.89 -13.40
C GLY A 102 -2.41 21.54 -13.93
N SER A 103 -2.06 20.26 -14.08
CA SER A 103 -0.76 19.81 -14.61
C SER A 103 -0.85 18.43 -15.27
N ASP A 104 -0.33 18.31 -16.49
CA ASP A 104 -0.19 17.01 -17.17
C ASP A 104 0.88 16.09 -16.52
N ILE A 105 1.70 16.66 -15.64
CA ILE A 105 2.73 15.93 -14.90
C ILE A 105 2.15 15.53 -13.54
N PRO A 106 1.94 14.23 -13.28
CA PRO A 106 1.47 13.77 -11.99
C PRO A 106 2.56 13.89 -10.92
N ILE A 107 2.13 14.01 -9.66
CA ILE A 107 3.03 14.03 -8.50
C ILE A 107 2.99 12.67 -7.84
N SER A 108 4.16 12.10 -7.57
CA SER A 108 4.27 10.76 -7.02
C SER A 108 5.19 10.67 -5.82
N TYR A 109 4.81 9.82 -4.87
CA TYR A 109 5.57 9.53 -3.67
C TYR A 109 5.69 8.03 -3.44
N LYS A 110 6.87 7.59 -3.00
CA LYS A 110 7.19 6.21 -2.64
C LYS A 110 7.56 6.15 -1.18
N SER A 111 7.04 5.13 -0.49
CA SER A 111 7.45 4.79 0.87
C SER A 111 7.65 3.29 1.02
N SER A 112 8.65 2.89 1.80
CA SER A 112 8.79 1.50 2.24
C SER A 112 7.51 1.07 2.97
N THR A 113 7.01 -0.12 2.65
CA THR A 113 5.82 -0.68 3.28
C THR A 113 5.97 -0.79 4.79
N ASP A 114 7.13 -1.25 5.28
CA ASP A 114 7.40 -1.37 6.72
C ASP A 114 7.33 -0.02 7.42
N CYS A 115 7.92 1.02 6.82
CA CYS A 115 7.93 2.34 7.44
C CYS A 115 6.54 2.99 7.43
N ALA A 116 5.80 2.90 6.33
CA ALA A 116 4.44 3.38 6.26
C ALA A 116 3.53 2.67 7.28
N ILE A 117 3.64 1.35 7.42
CA ILE A 117 2.90 0.58 8.44
C ILE A 117 3.30 1.01 9.86
N ASN A 118 4.60 1.20 10.10
CA ASN A 118 5.09 1.63 11.41
C ASN A 118 4.54 2.99 11.84
N TYR A 119 4.31 3.91 10.89
CA TYR A 119 3.65 5.19 11.14
C TYR A 119 2.12 5.05 11.24
N PHE A 120 1.46 4.62 10.17
CA PHE A 120 0.00 4.71 10.03
C PHE A 120 -0.80 3.66 10.81
N VAL A 121 -0.18 2.51 11.12
CA VAL A 121 -0.87 1.38 11.75
C VAL A 121 -0.35 1.14 13.15
N LYS A 122 0.98 1.07 13.32
CA LYS A 122 1.58 0.72 14.62
C LYS A 122 1.86 1.93 15.51
N ASN A 123 1.84 3.15 14.97
CA ASN A 123 2.16 4.38 15.69
C ASN A 123 3.53 4.34 16.40
N THR A 124 4.51 3.67 15.79
CA THR A 124 5.86 3.45 16.36
C THR A 124 6.88 4.51 15.96
N ILE A 125 6.56 5.35 14.97
CA ILE A 125 7.38 6.48 14.52
C ILE A 125 6.50 7.73 14.34
N THR A 126 7.11 8.92 14.39
CA THR A 126 6.37 10.18 14.24
C THR A 126 6.11 10.53 12.77
N LYS A 127 5.12 11.41 12.50
CA LYS A 127 4.88 11.97 11.15
C LYS A 127 6.16 12.56 10.55
N ARG A 128 6.94 13.29 11.36
CA ARG A 128 8.22 13.90 10.94
C ARG A 128 9.22 12.83 10.48
N ASN A 129 9.40 11.78 11.27
CA ASN A 129 10.34 10.70 10.94
C ASN A 129 9.89 9.97 9.67
N TRP A 130 8.59 9.66 9.56
CA TRP A 130 8.06 9.03 8.35
C TRP A 130 8.25 9.92 7.10
N MET A 131 7.89 11.20 7.17
CA MET A 131 8.04 12.12 6.03
C MET A 131 9.51 12.34 5.64
N LYS A 132 10.43 12.39 6.61
CA LYS A 132 11.84 12.68 6.34
C LYS A 132 12.61 11.45 5.88
N ASP A 133 12.42 10.33 6.57
CA ASP A 133 13.31 9.17 6.47
C ASP A 133 12.72 8.07 5.58
N CYS A 134 11.43 8.14 5.27
CA CYS A 134 10.71 7.06 4.60
C CYS A 134 9.88 7.49 3.39
N LEU A 135 9.67 8.78 3.20
CA LEU A 135 8.98 9.30 2.03
C LEU A 135 10.03 9.83 1.05
N SER A 136 10.05 9.25 -0.12
CA SER A 136 10.82 9.76 -1.25
C SER A 136 9.85 10.30 -2.28
N ASN A 137 10.17 11.44 -2.88
CA ASN A 137 9.51 11.86 -4.12
C ASN A 137 9.85 10.78 -5.13
N SER A 138 8.87 9.97 -5.50
CA SER A 138 9.12 8.88 -6.41
C SER A 138 9.04 9.46 -7.81
N ILE A 139 10.20 9.61 -8.44
CA ILE A 139 10.33 9.52 -9.90
C ILE A 139 9.76 10.73 -10.67
N THR A 140 10.66 11.55 -11.19
CA THR A 140 10.42 12.36 -12.41
C THR A 140 9.99 11.45 -13.57
N GLN A 141 9.11 11.91 -14.47
CA GLN A 141 8.56 11.19 -15.65
C GLN A 141 9.45 10.10 -16.30
N LEU A 142 10.77 10.27 -16.30
CA LEU A 142 11.78 9.37 -16.84
C LEU A 142 11.72 7.93 -16.31
N GLU A 143 11.56 7.70 -15.00
CA GLU A 143 11.51 6.30 -14.54
C GLU A 143 10.13 5.70 -14.80
N ALA A 144 9.01 6.44 -14.63
CA ALA A 144 7.65 5.99 -14.93
C ALA A 144 7.47 5.52 -16.39
N GLN A 145 8.10 6.20 -17.34
CA GLN A 145 8.17 5.78 -18.74
C GLN A 145 8.94 4.46 -18.92
N ASN A 146 10.05 4.26 -18.21
CA ASN A 146 10.79 2.99 -18.22
C ASN A 146 9.95 1.82 -17.67
N TRP A 147 9.03 2.05 -16.74
CA TRP A 147 8.13 1.01 -16.22
C TRP A 147 7.02 0.63 -17.21
N LEU A 148 6.51 1.60 -17.97
CA LEU A 148 5.54 1.36 -19.04
C LEU A 148 6.18 0.54 -20.17
N GLU A 149 7.40 0.89 -20.61
CA GLU A 149 8.11 0.15 -21.67
C GLU A 149 8.49 -1.30 -21.31
N ILE A 150 8.57 -1.64 -20.02
CA ILE A 150 8.83 -3.01 -19.56
C ILE A 150 7.54 -3.83 -19.60
N ASN A 151 6.39 -3.24 -19.25
CA ASN A 151 5.10 -3.94 -19.22
C ASN A 151 4.43 -4.08 -20.59
N PHE A 152 4.91 -3.39 -21.63
CA PHE A 152 4.47 -3.56 -23.03
C PHE A 152 5.33 -4.56 -23.83
N ARG A 153 6.32 -5.21 -23.19
CA ARG A 153 7.25 -6.17 -23.82
C ARG A 153 7.04 -7.63 -23.38
N GLU A 154 5.85 -7.97 -22.89
CA GLU A 154 5.40 -9.36 -22.65
C GLU A 154 4.14 -9.67 -23.46
#